data_AF-A0A7J0BKN1-F1
#
_entry.id   AF-A0A7J0BKN1-F1
#
_cell.length_a   1.000
_cell.length_b   1.000
_cell.length_c   1.000
_cell.angle_alpha   90.00
_cell.angle_beta   90.00
_cell.angle_gamma   90.00
#
_symmetry.space_group_name_H-M   'P 1'
#
loop_
_entity.id
_entity.type
_entity.pdbx_description
1 polymer ?
#
loop_
_entity_poly.entity_id
_entity_poly.type
_entity_poly.pdbx_seq_one_letter_code
_entity_poly.pdbx_strand_id
1 'polypeptide(L)'
;MATRKNKTGLSIEEIRAMQPLTDNKRAKAFTDAELTANAESDPDNPILDEAFWEQARRMEPQCKKQVTLRIDADVLDWFKKQGKGYQTTINAILKAYKESRPSR
;
A
#
# COMPACT_ATOMS: atom_id res chain seq x y z
N MET A 1 10.68 32.00 2.64
CA MET A 1 10.03 30.68 2.75
C MET A 1 10.54 29.79 1.63
N ALA A 2 11.58 29.00 1.88
CA ALA A 2 12.22 28.18 0.84
C ALA A 2 11.52 26.82 0.73
N THR A 3 10.79 26.63 -0.36
CA THR A 3 10.10 25.38 -0.71
C THR A 3 11.14 24.28 -0.96
N ARG A 4 11.31 23.34 -0.01
CA ARG A 4 12.12 22.15 -0.24
C ARG A 4 11.40 21.27 -1.27
N LYS A 5 11.96 21.16 -2.47
CA LYS A 5 11.52 20.20 -3.50
C LYS A 5 11.84 18.79 -3.00
N ASN A 6 10.83 17.96 -2.74
CA ASN A 6 11.03 16.57 -2.36
C ASN A 6 11.59 15.78 -3.55
N LYS A 7 12.88 15.43 -3.51
CA LYS A 7 13.58 14.59 -4.50
C LYS A 7 13.16 13.13 -4.27
N THR A 8 12.42 12.53 -5.21
CA THR A 8 11.88 11.15 -5.12
C THR A 8 12.85 10.06 -5.59
N GLY A 9 14.15 10.37 -5.70
CA GLY A 9 15.20 9.40 -6.01
C GLY A 9 16.50 9.79 -5.31
N LEU A 10 16.83 9.09 -4.23
CA LEU A 10 18.07 9.28 -3.47
C LEU A 10 19.00 8.09 -3.76
N SER A 11 20.28 8.37 -4.03
CA SER A 11 21.31 7.35 -4.11
C SER A 11 21.67 6.81 -2.73
N ILE A 12 22.23 5.59 -2.68
CA ILE A 12 22.64 4.95 -1.41
C ILE A 12 23.67 5.80 -0.66
N GLU A 13 24.57 6.48 -1.37
CA GLU A 13 25.57 7.38 -0.78
C GLU A 13 24.93 8.62 -0.15
N GLU A 14 23.95 9.23 -0.83
CA GLU A 14 23.18 10.35 -0.29
C GLU A 14 22.40 9.95 0.96
N ILE A 15 21.77 8.77 0.98
CA ILE A 15 21.02 8.26 2.15
C ILE A 15 21.97 8.06 3.35
N ARG A 16 23.17 7.50 3.12
CA ARG A 16 24.15 7.30 4.20
C ARG A 16 24.69 8.61 4.77
N ALA A 17 24.79 9.65 3.96
CA ALA A 17 25.24 10.98 4.37
C ALA A 17 24.14 11.79 5.09
N MET A 18 22.87 11.36 5.02
CA MET A 18 21.79 12.03 5.75
C MET A 18 21.90 11.81 7.24
N GLN A 19 21.57 12.86 7.99
CA GLN A 19 21.43 12.73 9.44
C GLN A 19 20.24 11.81 9.75
N PRO A 20 20.40 10.90 10.73
CA PRO A 20 19.30 10.04 11.14
C PRO A 20 18.17 10.90 11.70
N LEU A 21 16.94 10.60 11.27
CA LEU A 21 15.74 11.28 11.76
C LEU A 21 15.44 10.94 13.23
N THR A 22 15.99 9.82 13.71
CA THR A 22 15.78 9.30 15.06
C THR A 22 17.05 9.40 15.88
N ASP A 23 16.93 9.85 17.13
CA ASP A 23 18.01 9.76 18.12
C ASP A 23 18.24 8.30 18.53
N ASN A 24 19.18 7.66 17.83
CA ASN A 24 19.52 6.26 18.03
C ASN A 24 20.11 5.96 19.42
N LYS A 25 20.69 6.95 20.11
CA LYS A 25 21.20 6.74 21.47
C LYS A 25 20.03 6.61 22.45
N ARG A 26 19.05 7.51 22.33
CA ARG A 26 17.81 7.44 23.11
C ARG A 26 17.04 6.15 22.80
N ALA A 27 16.90 5.79 21.53
CA ALA A 27 16.17 4.60 21.13
C ALA A 27 16.76 3.31 21.74
N LYS A 28 18.09 3.20 21.83
CA LYS A 28 18.78 2.05 22.42
C LYS A 28 18.81 2.04 23.96
N ALA A 29 18.47 3.17 24.59
CA ALA A 29 18.49 3.30 26.04
C ALA A 29 17.17 2.87 26.70
N PHE A 30 16.08 2.74 25.91
CA PHE A 30 14.83 2.21 26.42
C PHE A 30 14.98 0.76 26.85
N THR A 31 14.40 0.43 28.00
CA THR A 31 14.29 -0.94 28.48
C THR A 31 13.12 -1.65 27.80
N ASP A 32 13.16 -2.99 27.75
CA ASP A 32 12.08 -3.79 27.20
C ASP A 32 10.72 -3.52 27.87
N ALA A 33 10.73 -3.27 29.19
CA ALA A 33 9.52 -2.94 29.94
C ALA A 33 8.90 -1.59 29.50
N GLU A 34 9.75 -0.58 29.28
CA GLU A 34 9.29 0.73 28.80
C GLU A 34 8.81 0.65 27.34
N LEU A 35 9.45 -0.16 26.51
CA LEU A 35 9.00 -0.39 25.13
C LEU A 35 7.62 -1.04 25.10
N THR A 36 7.40 -2.08 25.92
CA THR A 36 6.09 -2.73 26.03
C THR A 36 5.02 -1.77 26.55
N ALA A 37 5.30 -1.01 27.62
CA ALA A 37 4.34 -0.05 28.15
C ALA A 37 3.97 1.04 27.12
N ASN A 38 4.96 1.54 26.37
CA ASN A 38 4.71 2.49 25.29
C ASN A 38 3.83 1.88 24.20
N ALA A 39 4.13 0.65 23.76
CA ALA A 39 3.37 -0.05 22.73
C ALA A 39 1.91 -0.34 23.15
N GLU A 40 1.67 -0.68 24.43
CA GLU A 40 0.32 -0.92 24.97
C GLU A 40 -0.48 0.37 25.16
N SER A 41 0.19 1.50 25.41
CA SER A 41 -0.45 2.80 25.61
C SER A 41 -0.75 3.56 24.31
N ASP A 42 -0.17 3.12 23.18
CA ASP A 42 -0.30 3.81 21.90
C ASP A 42 -1.68 3.53 21.26
N PRO A 43 -2.54 4.56 21.07
CA PRO A 43 -3.86 4.38 20.48
C PRO A 43 -3.84 3.89 19.04
N ASP A 44 -2.74 4.10 18.31
CA ASP A 44 -2.57 3.64 16.93
C ASP A 44 -2.05 2.19 16.86
N ASN A 45 -1.73 1.58 18.00
CA ASN A 45 -1.26 0.19 18.13
C ASN A 45 -2.20 -0.66 19.00
N PRO A 46 -3.40 -1.02 18.50
CA PRO A 46 -4.32 -1.86 19.26
C PRO A 46 -3.73 -3.26 19.50
N ILE A 47 -4.01 -3.83 20.67
CA ILE A 47 -3.59 -5.20 21.00
C ILE A 47 -4.33 -6.19 20.08
N LEU A 48 -3.56 -7.00 19.36
CA LEU A 48 -4.07 -8.01 18.44
C LEU A 48 -4.27 -9.34 19.19
N ASP A 49 -5.42 -9.49 19.84
CA ASP A 49 -5.79 -10.67 20.61
C ASP A 49 -6.31 -11.84 19.73
N GLU A 50 -6.64 -12.97 20.37
CA GLU A 50 -7.17 -14.14 19.67
C GLU A 50 -8.46 -13.81 18.90
N ALA A 51 -9.32 -12.94 19.45
CA ALA A 51 -10.56 -12.53 18.81
C ALA A 51 -10.33 -11.76 17.50
N PHE A 52 -9.27 -10.94 17.44
CA PHE A 52 -8.82 -10.31 16.19
C PHE A 52 -8.43 -11.37 15.15
N TRP A 53 -7.65 -12.39 15.55
CA TRP A 53 -7.16 -13.41 14.62
C TRP A 53 -8.25 -14.38 14.13
N GLU A 54 -9.24 -14.69 14.96
CA GLU A 54 -10.44 -15.47 14.58
C GLU A 54 -11.22 -14.80 13.44
N GLN A 55 -11.25 -13.47 13.40
CA GLN A 55 -11.92 -12.70 12.34
C GLN A 55 -10.99 -12.33 11.17
N ALA A 56 -9.68 -12.44 11.38
CA ALA A 56 -8.69 -12.02 10.39
C ALA A 56 -8.73 -12.93 9.16
N ARG A 57 -9.06 -12.35 8.01
CA ARG A 57 -9.01 -13.05 6.72
C ARG A 57 -7.67 -12.82 6.06
N ARG A 58 -6.89 -13.89 5.87
CA ARG A 58 -5.71 -13.86 5.01
C ARG A 58 -6.16 -13.65 3.56
N MET A 59 -5.93 -12.44 3.05
CA MET A 59 -6.14 -12.12 1.65
C MET A 59 -4.85 -12.44 0.89
N GLU A 60 -4.86 -13.47 0.04
CA GLU A 60 -3.76 -13.65 -0.90
C GLU A 60 -3.73 -12.48 -1.89
N PRO A 61 -2.60 -11.76 -2.03
CA PRO A 61 -2.49 -10.71 -3.02
C PRO A 61 -2.58 -11.35 -4.41
N GLN A 62 -3.74 -11.22 -5.05
CA GLN A 62 -3.91 -11.67 -6.43
C GLN A 62 -3.03 -10.83 -7.35
N CYS A 63 -1.93 -11.44 -7.81
CA CYS A 63 -1.04 -10.81 -8.76
C CYS A 63 -1.77 -10.63 -10.09
N LYS A 64 -1.99 -9.38 -10.49
CA LYS A 64 -2.52 -9.05 -11.82
C LYS A 64 -1.52 -9.55 -12.86
N LYS A 65 -2.01 -10.26 -13.87
CA LYS A 65 -1.18 -10.68 -15.01
C LYS A 65 -1.21 -9.58 -16.07
N GLN A 66 -0.04 -9.09 -16.47
CA GLN A 66 0.06 -8.19 -17.61
C GLN A 66 -0.19 -8.99 -18.89
N VAL A 67 -1.22 -8.59 -19.63
CA VAL A 67 -1.58 -9.21 -20.91
C VAL A 67 -1.67 -8.13 -21.98
N THR A 68 -1.34 -8.49 -23.23
CA THR A 68 -1.55 -7.60 -24.38
C THR A 68 -2.93 -7.91 -24.97
N LEU A 69 -3.88 -7.01 -24.76
CA LEU A 69 -5.24 -7.10 -25.30
C LEU A 69 -5.50 -5.94 -26.24
N ARG A 70 -6.11 -6.21 -27.40
CA ARG A 70 -6.60 -5.17 -28.31
C ARG A 70 -7.99 -4.72 -27.85
N ILE A 71 -8.17 -3.42 -27.71
CA ILE A 71 -9.43 -2.76 -27.36
C ILE A 71 -9.68 -1.71 -28.43
N ASP A 72 -10.93 -1.54 -28.84
CA ASP A 72 -11.31 -0.51 -29.80
C ASP A 72 -10.93 0.89 -29.29
N ALA A 73 -10.52 1.75 -30.22
CA ALA A 73 -9.93 3.05 -29.88
C ALA A 73 -10.93 3.98 -29.17
N ASP A 74 -12.18 4.00 -29.63
CA ASP A 74 -13.27 4.79 -29.06
C ASP A 74 -13.60 4.36 -27.63
N VAL A 75 -13.64 3.05 -27.37
CA VAL A 75 -13.86 2.47 -26.03
C VAL A 75 -12.70 2.85 -25.11
N LEU A 76 -11.46 2.71 -25.57
CA LEU A 76 -10.28 3.05 -24.77
C LEU A 76 -10.25 4.54 -24.42
N ASP A 77 -10.58 5.40 -25.39
CA ASP A 77 -10.62 6.85 -25.18
C ASP A 77 -11.73 7.26 -24.22
N TRP A 78 -12.88 6.60 -24.27
CA TRP A 78 -13.96 6.81 -23.30
C TRP A 78 -13.51 6.48 -21.87
N PHE A 79 -12.80 5.37 -21.66
CA PHE A 79 -12.27 5.01 -20.35
C PHE A 79 -11.17 5.97 -19.87
N LYS A 80 -10.27 6.41 -20.77
CA LYS A 80 -9.22 7.38 -20.43
C LYS A 80 -9.76 8.73 -19.98
N LYS A 81 -10.89 9.18 -20.56
CA LYS A 81 -11.57 10.44 -20.16
C LYS A 81 -12.05 10.43 -18.70
N GLN A 82 -12.25 9.26 -18.09
CA GLN A 82 -12.65 9.13 -16.69
C GLN A 82 -11.49 9.38 -15.71
N GLY A 83 -10.25 9.52 -16.21
CA GLY A 83 -9.09 9.92 -15.43
C GLY A 83 -8.17 8.77 -15.02
N LYS A 84 -7.39 9.02 -13.96
CA LYS A 84 -6.41 8.06 -13.44
C LYS A 84 -7.13 6.80 -12.95
N GLY A 85 -6.68 5.62 -13.39
CA GLY A 85 -7.27 4.34 -12.99
C GLY A 85 -8.18 3.69 -14.02
N TYR A 86 -8.24 4.19 -15.26
CA TYR A 86 -9.06 3.59 -16.33
C TYR A 86 -8.82 2.08 -16.53
N GLN A 87 -7.59 1.59 -16.35
CA GLN A 87 -7.27 0.15 -16.39
C GLN A 87 -7.92 -0.63 -15.23
N THR A 88 -8.00 -0.02 -14.05
CA THR A 88 -8.70 -0.60 -12.88
C THR A 88 -10.19 -0.73 -13.15
N THR A 89 -10.80 0.29 -13.77
CA THR A 89 -12.22 0.26 -14.17
C THR A 89 -12.49 -0.84 -15.19
N ILE A 90 -11.65 -0.95 -16.24
CA ILE A 90 -11.75 -2.02 -17.23
C ILE A 90 -11.69 -3.39 -16.53
N ASN A 91 -10.73 -3.59 -15.63
CA ASN A 91 -10.59 -4.86 -14.90
C ASN A 91 -11.80 -5.16 -14.00
N ALA A 92 -12.40 -4.15 -13.36
CA ALA A 92 -13.60 -4.31 -12.54
C ALA A 92 -14.81 -4.77 -13.38
N ILE A 93 -14.99 -4.19 -14.57
CA ILE A 93 -16.07 -4.58 -15.49
C ILE A 93 -15.88 -6.02 -15.97
N LEU A 94 -14.65 -6.39 -16.36
CA LEU A 94 -14.33 -7.77 -16.77
C LEU A 94 -14.61 -8.77 -15.64
N LYS A 95 -14.33 -8.38 -14.39
CA LYS A 95 -14.61 -9.21 -13.21
C LYS A 95 -16.12 -9.37 -12.99
N ALA A 96 -16.88 -8.28 -13.04
CA ALA A 96 -18.35 -8.34 -12.90
C ALA A 96 -18.99 -9.19 -14.00
N TYR A 97 -18.52 -9.05 -15.26
CA TYR A 97 -19.00 -9.87 -16.37
C TYR A 97 -18.68 -11.36 -16.20
N LYS A 98 -17.48 -11.67 -15.67
CA LYS A 98 -17.09 -13.05 -15.34
C LYS A 98 -18.03 -13.62 -14.27
N GLU A 99 -18.31 -12.87 -13.21
CA GLU A 99 -19.15 -13.30 -12.07
C GLU A 99 -20.63 -13.45 -12.46
N SER A 100 -21.13 -12.63 -13.39
CA SER A 100 -22.52 -12.73 -13.86
C SER A 100 -22.78 -13.96 -14.74
N ARG A 101 -21.73 -14.65 -15.19
CA ARG A 101 -21.87 -15.89 -15.97
C ARG A 101 -21.65 -17.10 -15.05
N PRO A 102 -22.63 -18.00 -14.89
CA PRO A 102 -22.37 -19.28 -14.25
C PRO A 102 -21.28 -20.00 -15.04
N SER A 103 -20.29 -20.55 -14.33
CA SER A 103 -19.26 -21.38 -14.95
C SER A 103 -19.96 -22.52 -15.68
N ARG A 104 -19.78 -22.58 -17.00
CA ARG A 104 -20.16 -23.75 -17.80
C ARG A 104 -19.29 -24.94 -17.46
#